data_AF-A0AAU3FIC1-F1
#
_entry.id   AF-A0AAU3FIC1-F1
#
_cell.length_a   1.000
_cell.length_b   1.000
_cell.length_c   1.000
_cell.angle_alpha   90.00
_cell.angle_beta   90.00
_cell.angle_gamma   90.00
#
_symmetry.space_group_name_H-M   'P 1'
#
loop_
_entity.id
_entity.type
_entity.pdbx_description
1 polymer ?
#
loop_
_entity_poly.entity_id
_entity_poly.type
_entity_poly.pdbx_seq_one_letter_code
_entity_poly.pdbx_strand_id
1 'polypeptide(L)'
;MTISADDSGPVRIVTAVLRDGDRVLLCHRNAGRRWYPDVWDLPGGHVEEGEDPKGSLVRELREELGITASEPSSPPMHEIRTATFDMQI
;
A
#
# COMPACT_ATOMS: atom_id res chain seq x y z
N MET A 1 13.74 -1.30 10.64
CA MET A 1 14.01 -2.76 10.53
C MET A 1 14.01 -3.10 9.05
N THR A 2 15.15 -3.50 8.49
CA THR A 2 15.32 -3.61 7.02
C THR A 2 14.47 -4.73 6.43
N ILE A 3 13.57 -4.38 5.51
CA ILE A 3 13.00 -5.35 4.57
C ILE A 3 14.11 -5.68 3.56
N SER A 4 14.77 -6.82 3.75
CA SER A 4 15.66 -7.39 2.72
C SER A 4 14.80 -8.14 1.72
N ALA A 5 14.94 -7.82 0.44
CA ALA A 5 14.41 -8.66 -0.62
C ALA A 5 15.10 -10.04 -0.52
N ASP A 6 14.33 -11.11 -0.46
CA ASP A 6 14.81 -12.43 -0.89
C ASP A 6 14.94 -12.41 -2.44
N ASP A 7 15.58 -13.41 -3.03
CA ASP A 7 15.93 -13.56 -4.46
C ASP A 7 14.69 -13.64 -5.41
N SER A 8 13.52 -13.19 -4.96
CA SER A 8 12.21 -13.26 -5.60
C SER A 8 11.90 -12.08 -6.55
N GLY A 9 12.88 -11.23 -6.87
CA GLY A 9 12.68 -10.06 -7.71
C GLY A 9 12.05 -8.85 -6.99
N PRO A 10 11.78 -7.74 -7.72
CA PRO A 10 11.34 -6.50 -7.10
C PRO A 10 9.93 -6.62 -6.52
N VAL A 11 9.80 -6.42 -5.20
CA VAL A 11 8.50 -6.30 -4.53
C VAL A 11 7.89 -4.94 -4.89
N ARG A 12 6.64 -4.96 -5.36
CA ARG A 12 5.87 -3.76 -5.69
C ARG A 12 4.71 -3.61 -4.71
N ILE A 13 4.60 -2.44 -4.09
CA ILE A 13 3.54 -2.09 -3.13
C ILE A 13 2.82 -0.86 -3.66
N VAL A 14 1.50 -0.84 -3.51
CA VAL A 14 0.65 0.32 -3.79
C VAL A 14 -0.10 0.75 -2.54
N THR A 15 -0.22 2.05 -2.33
CA THR A 15 -0.95 2.63 -1.19
C THR A 15 -1.88 3.73 -1.69
N ALA A 16 -3.04 3.87 -1.05
CA ALA A 16 -4.01 4.90 -1.37
C ALA A 16 -4.03 6.00 -0.31
N VAL A 17 -4.04 7.25 -0.77
CA VAL A 17 -4.43 8.39 0.07
C VAL A 17 -5.88 8.73 -0.24
N LEU A 18 -6.79 8.27 0.61
CA LEU A 18 -8.22 8.59 0.51
C LEU A 18 -8.48 9.87 1.30
N ARG A 19 -8.97 10.90 0.61
CA ARG A 19 -9.20 12.23 1.18
C ARG A 19 -10.67 12.63 1.07
N ASP A 20 -11.22 13.17 2.16
CA ASP A 20 -12.53 13.83 2.20
C ASP A 20 -12.37 15.21 2.88
N GLY A 21 -12.47 16.28 2.10
CA GLY A 21 -12.13 17.63 2.57
C GLY A 21 -10.70 17.69 3.10
N ASP A 22 -10.51 18.01 4.37
CA ASP A 22 -9.19 18.05 5.02
C ASP A 22 -8.86 16.79 5.84
N ARG A 23 -9.66 15.73 5.69
CA ARG A 23 -9.46 14.46 6.38
C ARG A 23 -8.81 13.44 5.45
N VAL A 24 -7.93 12.63 6.01
CA VAL A 24 -7.32 11.47 5.34
C VAL A 24 -7.68 10.22 6.14
N LEU A 25 -8.06 9.15 5.43
CA LEU A 25 -8.31 7.86 6.05
C LEU A 25 -6.98 7.14 6.32
N LEU A 26 -6.77 6.72 7.57
CA LEU A 26 -5.69 5.84 7.98
C LEU A 26 -6.28 4.54 8.53
N CYS A 27 -5.55 3.45 8.35
CA CYS A 27 -5.89 2.14 8.87
C CYS A 27 -4.99 1.81 10.06
N HIS A 28 -5.59 1.36 11.16
CA HIS A 28 -4.82 0.86 12.30
C HIS A 28 -4.47 -0.61 12.06
N ARG A 29 -3.18 -0.92 11.97
CA ARG A 29 -2.70 -2.26 11.68
C ARG A 29 -2.88 -3.17 12.89
N ASN A 30 -3.29 -4.41 12.62
CA ASN A 30 -3.42 -5.42 13.68
C ASN A 30 -2.06 -5.67 14.36
N ALA A 31 -2.05 -5.70 15.69
CA ALA A 31 -0.85 -5.93 16.52
C ALA A 31 -0.16 -7.29 16.29
N GLY A 32 -0.84 -8.26 15.69
CA GLY A 32 -0.27 -9.58 15.32
C GLY A 32 0.41 -9.63 13.95
N ARG A 33 0.45 -8.52 13.19
CA ARG A 33 1.14 -8.48 11.88
C ARG A 33 2.66 -8.64 12.07
N ARG A 34 3.28 -9.44 11.21
CA ARG A 34 4.75 -9.65 11.20
C ARG A 34 5.53 -8.35 10.99
N TRP A 35 5.01 -7.45 10.16
CA TRP A 35 5.66 -6.19 9.79
C TRP A 35 4.79 -5.01 10.23
N TYR A 36 5.42 -4.07 10.93
CA TYR A 36 4.79 -2.85 11.46
C TYR A 36 3.46 -3.14 12.19
N PRO A 37 3.49 -3.92 13.30
CA PRO A 37 2.30 -4.14 14.11
C PRO A 37 1.90 -2.90 14.89
N ASP A 38 0.59 -2.71 15.14
CA ASP A 38 0.07 -1.71 16.09
C ASP A 38 0.42 -0.25 15.75
N VAL A 39 0.44 0.09 14.46
CA VAL A 39 0.69 1.45 13.95
C VAL A 39 -0.41 1.87 12.97
N TRP A 40 -0.51 3.17 12.74
CA TRP A 40 -1.37 3.75 11.70
C TRP A 40 -0.65 3.78 10.36
N ASP A 41 -1.34 3.37 9.30
CA ASP A 41 -0.78 3.21 7.95
C ASP A 41 -1.82 3.59 6.89
N LEU A 42 -1.38 3.74 5.64
CA LEU A 42 -2.27 3.89 4.50
C LEU A 42 -2.84 2.53 4.07
N PRO A 43 -4.09 2.46 3.57
CA PRO A 43 -4.61 1.23 2.98
C PRO A 43 -3.87 0.90 1.69
N GLY A 44 -3.74 -0.40 1.41
CA GLY A 44 -3.04 -0.90 0.23
C GLY A 44 -2.25 -2.17 0.50
N GLY A 45 -1.56 -2.64 -0.53
CA GLY A 45 -0.98 -3.97 -0.49
C GLY A 45 -0.02 -4.26 -1.63
N HIS A 46 0.26 -5.55 -1.79
CA HIS A 46 1.20 -6.03 -2.80
C HIS A 46 0.55 -6.02 -4.17
N VAL A 47 1.34 -5.65 -5.18
CA VAL A 47 0.97 -5.86 -6.57
C VAL A 47 1.31 -7.30 -6.91
N GLU A 48 0.30 -8.11 -7.23
CA GLU A 48 0.48 -9.51 -7.57
C GLU A 48 1.14 -9.68 -8.96
N GLU A 49 1.63 -10.88 -9.24
CA GLU A 49 2.24 -11.19 -10.53
C GLU A 49 1.24 -10.98 -11.68
N GLY A 50 1.64 -10.21 -12.69
CA GLY A 50 0.80 -9.90 -13.83
C GLY A 50 -0.25 -8.79 -13.61
N GLU A 51 -0.40 -8.28 -12.37
CA GLU A 51 -1.31 -7.15 -12.13
C GLU A 51 -0.69 -5.80 -12.52
N ASP A 52 -1.54 -4.92 -13.04
CA ASP A 52 -1.25 -3.49 -13.15
C ASP A 52 -1.42 -2.81 -11.77
N PRO A 53 -0.51 -1.91 -11.36
CA PRO A 53 -0.58 -1.26 -10.04
C PRO A 53 -1.91 -0.54 -9.73
N LYS A 54 -2.58 0.04 -10.73
CA LYS A 54 -3.87 0.73 -10.53
C LYS A 54 -4.98 -0.27 -10.21
N GLY A 55 -5.00 -1.38 -10.95
CA GLY A 55 -5.92 -2.49 -10.71
C GLY A 55 -5.71 -3.11 -9.33
N SER A 56 -4.46 -3.36 -8.94
CA SER A 56 -4.12 -3.86 -7.60
C SER A 56 -4.64 -2.92 -6.51
N LEU A 57 -4.47 -1.60 -6.67
CA LEU A 57 -4.95 -0.64 -5.68
C LEU A 57 -6.47 -0.68 -5.51
N VAL A 58 -7.22 -0.79 -6.61
CA VAL A 58 -8.69 -0.92 -6.56
C VAL A 58 -9.11 -2.22 -5.88
N ARG A 59 -8.42 -3.34 -6.15
CA ARG A 59 -8.65 -4.63 -5.49
C ARG A 59 -8.41 -4.53 -3.98
N GLU A 60 -7.26 -4.04 -3.56
CA GLU A 60 -6.88 -3.89 -2.15
C GLU A 60 -7.88 -3.01 -1.38
N LEU A 61 -8.29 -1.87 -1.95
CA LEU A 61 -9.30 -0.99 -1.34
C LEU A 61 -10.65 -1.69 -1.13
N ARG A 62 -11.03 -2.56 -2.06
CA ARG A 62 -12.26 -3.35 -1.94
C ARG A 62 -12.12 -4.43 -0.87
N GLU A 63 -11.00 -5.13 -0.83
CA GLU A 63 -10.76 -6.24 0.10
C GLU A 63 -10.61 -5.77 1.55
N GLU A 64 -9.83 -4.70 1.78
CA GLU A 64 -9.54 -4.22 3.13
C GLU A 64 -10.66 -3.33 3.69
N LEU A 65 -11.28 -2.50 2.85
CA LEU A 65 -12.19 -1.44 3.30
C LEU A 65 -13.61 -1.55 2.73
N GLY A 66 -13.86 -2.47 1.79
CA GLY A 66 -15.14 -2.54 1.08
C GLY A 66 -15.41 -1.36 0.14
N ILE A 67 -14.38 -0.56 -0.17
CA ILE A 67 -14.51 0.64 -1.01
C ILE A 67 -14.41 0.25 -2.48
N THR A 68 -15.38 0.69 -3.29
CA THR A 68 -15.30 0.58 -4.76
C THR A 68 -14.80 1.89 -5.33
N ALA A 69 -13.61 1.88 -5.91
CA ALA A 69 -12.99 3.04 -6.56
C ALA A 69 -12.85 2.81 -8.06
N SER A 70 -12.92 3.89 -8.84
CA SER A 70 -12.43 3.88 -10.22
C SER A 70 -10.91 3.88 -10.23
N GLU A 71 -10.29 3.28 -11.25
CA GLU A 71 -8.85 3.34 -11.41
C GLU A 71 -8.34 4.79 -11.49
N PRO A 72 -7.22 5.12 -10.83
CA PRO A 72 -6.61 6.43 -10.93
C PRO A 72 -6.23 6.76 -12.38
N SER A 73 -6.70 7.88 -12.91
CA SER A 73 -6.33 8.35 -14.25
C SER A 73 -4.99 9.09 -14.28
N SER A 74 -4.57 9.66 -13.16
CA SER A 74 -3.27 10.33 -12.98
C SER A 74 -2.14 9.33 -12.66
N PRO A 75 -0.87 9.72 -12.84
CA PRO A 75 0.26 8.99 -12.26
C PRO A 75 0.19 8.98 -10.72
N PRO A 76 0.97 8.12 -10.05
CA PRO A 76 1.11 8.12 -8.59
C PRO A 76 1.56 9.49 -8.09
N MET A 77 1.03 9.92 -6.95
CA MET A 77 1.48 11.17 -6.31
C MET A 77 2.95 11.10 -5.90
N HIS A 78 3.39 9.93 -5.44
CA HIS A 78 4.77 9.63 -5.08
C HIS A 78 5.11 8.22 -5.55
N GLU A 79 6.35 8.06 -6.02
CA GLU A 79 6.89 6.77 -6.44
C GLU A 79 8.28 6.60 -5.82
N ILE A 80 8.46 5.53 -5.05
CA ILE A 80 9.71 5.26 -4.34
C ILE A 80 10.31 3.99 -4.92
N ARG A 81 11.54 4.09 -5.40
CA ARG A 81 12.32 2.97 -5.94
C ARG A 81 13.60 2.84 -5.14
N THR A 82 13.73 1.75 -4.41
CA THR A 82 14.87 1.53 -3.52
C THR A 82 15.18 0.04 -3.39
N ALA A 83 16.45 -0.28 -3.14
CA ALA A 83 16.86 -1.64 -2.80
C ALA A 83 16.44 -2.03 -1.37
N THR A 84 16.24 -1.04 -0.49
CA THR A 84 15.79 -1.24 0.89
C THR A 84 14.81 -0.14 1.29
N PHE A 85 13.72 -0.50 1.94
CA PHE A 85 12.74 0.44 2.46
C PHE A 85 12.56 0.21 3.95
N ASP A 86 12.81 1.25 4.75
CA ASP A 86 12.55 1.28 6.18
C ASP A 86 11.50 2.35 6.44
N MET A 87 10.30 1.93 6.83
CA MET A 87 9.22 2.85 7.14
C MET A 87 9.42 3.31 8.58
N GLN A 88 9.86 4.56 8.76
CA GLN A 88 10.00 5.15 10.09
C GLN A 88 8.63 5.65 10.53
N ILE A 89 7.91 4.82 11.30
CA ILE A 89 6.59 5.10 11.87
C ILE A 89 6.70 5.19 13.38
#